data_AF-A0A846HEE7-F1
#
_entry.id   AF-A0A846HEE7-F1
#
_cell.length_a   1.000
_cell.length_b   1.000
_cell.length_c   1.000
_cell.angle_alpha   90.00
_cell.angle_beta   90.00
_cell.angle_gamma   90.00
#
_symmetry.space_group_name_H-M   'P 1'
#
loop_
_entity.id
_entity.type
_entity.pdbx_description
1 polymer ?
#
loop_
_entity_poly.entity_id
_entity_poly.type
_entity_poly.pdbx_seq_one_letter_code
_entity_poly.pdbx_strand_id
1 'polypeptide(L)'
;MSDQNPYEKLGVSEDASFDEIQDARNRLLEQYSGDTKRLEMINVAYDAILMDRLRMRQEGKIKVPERIRFPERLVQAPAKESPTKSELSNAWLQRIIDKPTPRDVLLPGAWYLGLSAISVFYQAGGDQVLQLALVLGVGIGIYFLNRKEGKFGRAVLLTLLGLIVGLITGGLVAGLLVPQMTFISMTANQFSTVLTFILLWLISSFLR
;
A
#
# COMPACT_ATOMS: atom_id res chain seq x y z
N MET A 1 61.27 -39.44 -7.43
CA MET A 1 61.31 -38.28 -6.53
C MET A 1 60.06 -38.36 -5.70
N SER A 2 60.19 -38.45 -4.38
CA SER A 2 59.07 -38.80 -3.50
C SER A 2 57.99 -37.72 -3.58
N ASP A 3 56.82 -38.09 -4.12
CA ASP A 3 55.60 -37.28 -4.10
C ASP A 3 55.12 -37.18 -2.65
N GLN A 4 55.80 -36.36 -1.86
CA GLN A 4 55.37 -36.00 -0.52
C GLN A 4 54.05 -35.26 -0.63
N ASN A 5 53.08 -35.75 0.13
CA ASN A 5 51.73 -35.26 0.13
C ASN A 5 51.71 -33.75 0.47
N PRO A 6 51.00 -32.90 -0.30
CA PRO A 6 50.86 -31.48 -0.01
C PRO A 6 50.46 -31.16 1.43
N TYR A 7 49.63 -32.01 2.05
CA TYR A 7 49.21 -31.89 3.46
C TYR A 7 50.39 -32.07 4.43
N GLU A 8 51.28 -33.04 4.19
CA GLU A 8 52.48 -33.26 5.00
C GLU A 8 53.48 -32.09 4.89
N LYS A 9 53.60 -31.46 3.71
CA LYS A 9 54.49 -30.29 3.52
C LYS A 9 54.05 -29.06 4.31
N LEU A 10 52.74 -28.92 4.54
CA LEU A 10 52.17 -27.87 5.38
C LEU A 10 52.04 -28.28 6.85
N GLY A 11 52.39 -29.54 7.20
CA GLY A 11 52.30 -30.07 8.56
C GLY A 11 50.86 -30.22 9.06
N VAL A 12 49.91 -30.41 8.14
CA VAL A 12 48.48 -30.52 8.42
C VAL A 12 47.97 -31.91 8.04
N SER A 13 46.96 -32.38 8.73
CA SER A 13 46.29 -33.63 8.39
C SER A 13 45.42 -33.45 7.13
N GLU A 14 45.18 -34.53 6.38
CA GLU A 14 44.34 -34.50 5.16
C GLU A 14 42.89 -34.07 5.44
N ASP A 15 42.40 -34.31 6.66
CA ASP A 15 41.07 -33.96 7.16
C ASP A 15 40.98 -32.59 7.86
N ALA A 16 42.08 -31.83 7.93
CA ALA A 16 42.12 -30.53 8.60
C ALA A 16 41.12 -29.52 8.00
N SER A 17 40.52 -28.66 8.80
CA SER A 17 39.62 -27.61 8.30
C SER A 17 40.37 -26.59 7.42
N PHE A 18 39.65 -25.83 6.57
CA PHE A 18 40.29 -24.82 5.73
C PHE A 18 41.01 -23.75 6.57
N ASP A 19 40.43 -23.39 7.72
CA ASP A 19 40.99 -22.41 8.64
C ASP A 19 42.32 -22.89 9.23
N GLU A 20 42.42 -24.17 9.60
CA GLU A 20 43.68 -24.75 10.11
C GLU A 20 44.81 -24.77 9.07
N ILE A 21 44.48 -24.95 7.79
CA ILE A 21 45.45 -24.93 6.68
C ILE A 21 45.95 -23.50 6.44
N GLN A 22 45.06 -22.51 6.54
CA GLN A 22 45.41 -21.09 6.42
C GLN A 22 46.32 -20.65 7.58
N ASP A 23 46.01 -21.09 8.80
CA ASP A 23 46.84 -20.82 9.98
C ASP A 23 48.22 -21.49 9.88
N ALA A 24 48.28 -22.74 9.42
CA ALA A 24 49.54 -23.44 9.21
C ALA A 24 50.43 -22.75 8.16
N ARG A 25 49.83 -22.29 7.06
CA ARG A 25 50.53 -21.49 6.05
C ARG A 25 51.09 -20.21 6.65
N ASN A 26 50.28 -19.45 7.39
CA ASN A 26 50.72 -18.18 7.98
C ASN A 26 51.89 -18.38 8.95
N ARG A 27 51.84 -19.41 9.81
CA ARG A 27 52.96 -19.75 10.70
C ARG A 27 54.25 -20.07 9.94
N LEU A 28 54.15 -20.84 8.85
CA LEU A 28 55.32 -21.22 8.04
C LEU A 28 55.88 -20.05 7.22
N LEU A 29 55.01 -19.14 6.74
CA LEU A 29 55.44 -17.91 6.07
C LEU A 29 56.20 -16.98 7.04
N GLU A 30 55.76 -16.87 8.29
CA GLU A 30 56.45 -16.09 9.32
C GLU A 30 57.81 -16.73 9.68
N GLN A 31 57.84 -18.06 9.85
CA GLN A 31 59.05 -18.80 10.23
C GLN A 31 60.13 -18.82 9.14
N TYR A 32 59.75 -18.79 7.86
CA TYR A 32 60.68 -18.87 6.72
C TYR A 32 60.74 -17.58 5.88
N SER A 33 60.42 -16.45 6.48
CA SER A 33 60.37 -15.10 5.87
C SER A 33 61.65 -14.60 5.17
N GLY A 34 62.76 -15.36 5.22
CA GLY A 34 64.02 -15.06 4.53
C GLY A 34 64.50 -16.12 3.51
N ASP A 35 63.77 -17.23 3.32
CA ASP A 35 64.17 -18.31 2.39
C ASP A 35 63.15 -18.47 1.27
N THR A 36 63.40 -17.79 0.14
CA THR A 36 62.51 -17.74 -1.03
C THR A 36 62.15 -19.13 -1.56
N LYS A 37 63.06 -20.11 -1.49
CA LYS A 37 62.81 -21.48 -1.99
C LYS A 37 61.81 -22.22 -1.13
N ARG A 38 61.84 -22.00 0.19
CA ARG A 38 60.88 -22.60 1.12
C ARG A 38 59.52 -21.94 1.02
N LEU A 39 59.49 -20.61 0.86
CA LEU A 39 58.23 -19.87 0.64
C LEU A 39 57.52 -20.32 -0.64
N GLU A 40 58.26 -20.52 -1.74
CA GLU A 40 57.71 -21.04 -2.99
C GLU A 40 57.13 -22.45 -2.80
N MET A 41 57.85 -23.32 -2.09
CA MET A 41 57.39 -24.68 -1.78
C MET A 41 56.09 -24.68 -0.94
N ILE A 42 55.97 -23.77 0.03
CA ILE A 42 54.77 -23.60 0.87
C ILE A 42 53.58 -23.15 0.01
N ASN A 43 53.78 -22.18 -0.89
CA ASN A 43 52.72 -21.70 -1.77
C ASN A 43 52.27 -22.77 -2.76
N VAL A 44 53.21 -23.53 -3.35
CA VAL A 44 52.88 -24.66 -4.23
C VAL A 44 52.10 -25.75 -3.50
N ALA A 45 52.47 -26.07 -2.25
CA ALA A 45 51.72 -27.02 -1.43
C ALA A 45 50.30 -26.52 -1.11
N TYR A 46 50.16 -25.23 -0.81
CA TYR A 46 48.87 -24.61 -0.53
C TYR A 46 47.94 -24.62 -1.74
N ASP A 47 48.47 -24.26 -2.93
CA ASP A 47 47.71 -24.30 -4.17
C ASP A 47 47.29 -25.73 -4.55
N ALA A 48 48.15 -26.72 -4.31
CA ALA A 48 47.81 -28.13 -4.54
C ALA A 48 46.65 -28.61 -3.64
N ILE A 49 46.66 -28.24 -2.35
CA ILE A 49 45.55 -28.52 -1.42
C ILE A 49 44.27 -27.84 -1.88
N LEU A 50 44.36 -26.57 -2.31
CA LEU A 50 43.21 -25.81 -2.77
C LEU A 50 42.58 -26.46 -4.01
N MET A 51 43.40 -26.89 -4.96
CA MET A 51 42.93 -27.57 -6.17
C MET A 51 42.34 -28.95 -5.87
N ASP A 52 42.92 -29.71 -4.94
CA ASP A 52 42.38 -31.01 -4.54
C ASP A 52 41.01 -30.87 -3.86
N ARG A 53 40.81 -29.85 -3.00
CA ARG A 53 39.49 -29.54 -2.41
C ARG A 53 38.48 -29.02 -3.43
N LEU A 54 38.92 -28.23 -4.40
CA LEU A 54 38.06 -27.80 -5.51
C LEU A 54 37.61 -29.01 -6.33
N ARG A 55 38.52 -29.95 -6.59
CA ARG A 55 38.19 -31.22 -7.26
C ARG A 55 37.23 -32.06 -6.41
N MET A 56 37.41 -32.19 -5.10
CA MET A 56 36.45 -32.88 -4.22
C MET A 56 35.06 -32.20 -4.22
N ARG A 57 35.00 -30.87 -4.33
CA ARG A 57 33.75 -30.12 -4.50
C ARG A 57 33.11 -30.36 -5.87
N GLN A 58 33.91 -30.44 -6.95
CA GLN A 58 33.44 -30.72 -8.31
C GLN A 58 32.98 -32.17 -8.50
N GLU A 59 33.64 -33.13 -7.84
CA GLU A 59 33.32 -34.56 -7.88
C GLU A 59 32.08 -34.93 -7.02
N GLY A 60 31.48 -33.98 -6.31
CA GLY A 60 30.24 -34.20 -5.53
C GLY A 60 30.41 -35.14 -4.33
N LYS A 61 31.64 -35.41 -3.87
CA LYS A 61 31.95 -36.27 -2.70
C LYS A 61 31.74 -35.59 -1.36
N ILE A 62 31.45 -34.29 -1.35
CA ILE A 62 30.90 -33.65 -0.16
C ILE A 62 29.44 -34.11 -0.09
N LYS A 63 29.13 -35.02 0.85
CA LYS A 63 27.74 -35.29 1.24
C LYS A 63 27.10 -33.96 1.60
N VAL A 64 26.37 -33.38 0.66
CA VAL A 64 25.46 -32.27 0.94
C VAL A 64 24.47 -32.84 1.96
N PRO A 65 24.40 -32.32 3.19
CA PRO A 65 23.27 -32.64 4.05
C PRO A 65 22.02 -32.22 3.27
N GLU A 66 21.18 -33.18 2.90
CA GLU A 66 19.85 -32.94 2.32
C GLU A 66 18.96 -32.27 3.38
N ARG A 67 19.24 -31.02 3.73
CA ARG A 67 18.38 -30.21 4.61
C ARG A 67 18.09 -28.82 4.06
N ILE A 68 18.34 -28.61 2.77
CA ILE A 68 17.98 -27.38 2.05
C ILE A 68 17.64 -27.63 0.57
N ARG A 69 17.05 -28.78 0.22
CA ARG A 69 16.40 -28.92 -1.12
C ARG A 69 14.95 -28.43 -1.15
N PHE A 70 14.37 -28.09 0.01
CA PHE A 70 13.04 -27.51 0.10
C PHE A 70 12.95 -26.47 1.23
N PRO A 71 13.34 -25.20 1.01
CA PRO A 71 13.06 -24.10 1.94
C PRO A 71 11.56 -23.81 2.11
N GLU A 72 10.70 -24.42 1.28
CA GLU A 72 9.33 -23.96 1.09
C GLU A 72 8.29 -24.64 2.00
N ARG A 73 8.67 -25.58 2.88
CA ARG A 73 7.67 -26.36 3.63
C ARG A 73 7.65 -26.23 5.16
N LEU A 74 8.56 -25.50 5.81
CA LEU A 74 8.55 -25.42 7.28
C LEU A 74 8.89 -24.03 7.84
N VAL A 75 8.26 -22.99 7.30
CA VAL A 75 7.93 -21.83 8.13
C VAL A 75 6.42 -21.87 8.31
N GLN A 76 5.99 -22.23 9.52
CA GLN A 76 4.64 -21.94 9.98
C GLN A 76 4.44 -20.43 9.85
N ALA A 77 3.80 -20.02 8.75
CA ALA A 77 3.29 -18.67 8.63
C ALA A 77 2.19 -18.52 9.70
N PRO A 78 2.18 -17.43 10.48
CA PRO A 78 1.01 -17.10 11.30
C PRO A 78 -0.23 -17.08 10.39
N ALA A 79 -1.33 -17.61 10.91
CA ALA A 79 -2.61 -17.85 10.24
C ALA A 79 -2.79 -17.04 8.94
N LYS A 80 -2.68 -17.73 7.79
CA LYS A 80 -3.13 -17.23 6.50
C LYS A 80 -4.65 -17.10 6.58
N GLU A 81 -5.13 -15.90 6.92
CA GLU A 81 -6.39 -15.43 6.38
C GLU A 81 -6.28 -15.56 4.85
N SER A 82 -7.16 -16.36 4.28
CA SER A 82 -7.27 -16.58 2.84
C SER A 82 -7.43 -15.24 2.13
N PRO A 83 -6.54 -14.88 1.17
CA PRO A 83 -6.72 -13.66 0.40
C PRO A 83 -7.82 -13.93 -0.62
N THR A 84 -9.00 -13.38 -0.37
CA THR A 84 -10.09 -13.31 -1.33
C THR A 84 -9.58 -12.60 -2.58
N LYS A 85 -9.36 -13.37 -3.66
CA LYS A 85 -8.85 -12.91 -4.96
C LYS A 85 -9.79 -11.94 -5.69
N SER A 86 -10.85 -11.46 -5.03
CA SER A 86 -11.83 -10.48 -5.52
C SER A 86 -11.67 -9.08 -4.91
N GLU A 87 -10.69 -8.82 -4.04
CA GLU A 87 -10.61 -7.53 -3.33
C GLU A 87 -9.92 -6.40 -4.09
N LEU A 88 -9.12 -6.70 -5.11
CA LEU A 88 -8.33 -5.66 -5.81
C LEU A 88 -9.16 -4.78 -6.75
N SER A 89 -10.27 -5.26 -7.33
CA SER A 89 -11.11 -4.40 -8.19
C SER A 89 -11.89 -3.35 -7.40
N ASN A 90 -12.12 -3.62 -6.11
CA ASN A 90 -12.94 -2.77 -5.25
C ASN A 90 -12.12 -1.99 -4.22
N ALA A 91 -10.81 -2.19 -4.13
CA ALA A 91 -9.94 -1.52 -3.17
C ALA A 91 -9.94 0.03 -3.32
N TRP A 92 -10.07 0.55 -4.55
CA TRP A 92 -10.20 2.00 -4.79
C TRP A 92 -11.56 2.53 -4.32
N LEU A 93 -12.64 1.79 -4.59
CA LEU A 93 -14.00 2.11 -4.12
C LEU A 93 -14.13 2.02 -2.60
N GLN A 94 -13.53 1.01 -1.96
CA GLN A 94 -13.50 0.87 -0.50
C GLN A 94 -12.61 1.91 0.17
N ARG A 95 -11.64 2.47 -0.54
CA ARG A 95 -10.84 3.60 -0.04
C ARG A 95 -11.63 4.91 -0.04
N ILE A 96 -12.66 5.01 -0.88
CA ILE A 96 -13.54 6.18 -1.03
C ILE A 96 -14.79 6.06 -0.16
N ILE A 97 -15.31 4.85 0.03
CA ILE A 97 -16.52 4.58 0.82
C ILE A 97 -16.12 4.31 2.27
N ASP A 98 -16.44 5.25 3.16
CA ASP A 98 -16.35 5.01 4.61
C ASP A 98 -17.57 4.20 5.09
N LYS A 99 -17.46 3.54 6.24
CA LYS A 99 -18.63 3.01 6.97
C LYS A 99 -19.07 4.08 7.96
N PRO A 100 -20.01 4.96 7.60
CA PRO A 100 -20.33 6.08 8.46
C PRO A 100 -21.04 5.60 9.73
N THR A 101 -20.61 6.13 10.86
CA THR A 101 -21.37 6.03 12.12
C THR A 101 -22.72 6.71 11.90
N PRO A 102 -23.86 6.15 12.36
CA PRO A 102 -25.18 6.75 12.12
C PRO A 102 -25.29 8.20 12.59
N ARG A 103 -24.54 8.59 13.64
CA ARG A 103 -24.46 10.00 14.10
C ARG A 103 -23.85 10.94 13.07
N ASP A 104 -22.89 10.46 12.29
CA ASP A 104 -22.17 11.24 11.27
C ASP A 104 -22.96 11.39 9.96
N VAL A 105 -24.08 10.67 9.82
CA VAL A 105 -25.04 10.76 8.70
C VAL A 105 -26.25 11.62 9.09
N LEU A 106 -26.73 11.44 10.33
CA LEU A 106 -27.91 12.13 10.84
C LEU A 106 -27.67 13.64 11.03
N LEU A 107 -26.48 14.05 11.49
CA LEU A 107 -26.15 15.46 11.70
C LEU A 107 -26.12 16.26 10.38
N PRO A 108 -25.36 15.85 9.34
CA PRO A 108 -25.45 16.49 8.03
C PRO A 108 -26.86 16.38 7.43
N GLY A 109 -27.52 15.23 7.61
CA GLY A 109 -28.88 15.00 7.14
C GLY A 109 -29.86 16.03 7.69
N ALA A 110 -29.83 16.31 8.99
CA ALA A 110 -30.68 17.31 9.61
C ALA A 110 -30.46 18.71 9.02
N TRP A 111 -29.22 19.09 8.74
CA TRP A 111 -28.89 20.39 8.15
C TRP A 111 -29.37 20.51 6.71
N TYR A 112 -29.11 19.50 5.88
CA TYR A 112 -29.55 19.51 4.49
C TYR A 112 -31.08 19.41 4.37
N LEU A 113 -31.75 18.68 5.27
CA LEU A 113 -33.21 18.61 5.33
C LEU A 113 -33.79 19.96 5.77
N GLY A 114 -33.18 20.62 6.75
CA GLY A 114 -33.56 21.98 7.16
C GLY A 114 -33.40 23.00 6.02
N LEU A 115 -32.26 23.00 5.33
CA LEU A 115 -32.01 23.88 4.18
C LEU A 115 -32.94 23.59 3.00
N SER A 116 -33.23 22.31 2.75
CA SER A 116 -34.19 21.88 1.75
C SER A 116 -35.60 22.38 2.08
N ALA A 117 -36.05 22.22 3.33
CA ALA A 117 -37.34 22.72 3.78
C ALA A 117 -37.43 24.25 3.61
N ILE A 118 -36.40 25.00 4.02
CA ILE A 118 -36.35 26.45 3.83
C ILE A 118 -36.45 26.80 2.34
N SER A 119 -35.75 26.07 1.47
CA SER A 119 -35.76 26.31 0.02
C SER A 119 -37.12 26.06 -0.64
N VAL A 120 -37.93 25.17 -0.08
CA VAL A 120 -39.25 24.81 -0.61
C VAL A 120 -40.37 25.67 -0.02
N PHE A 121 -40.37 25.87 1.30
CA PHE A 121 -41.43 26.58 2.01
C PHE A 121 -41.26 28.10 1.94
N TYR A 122 -40.02 28.61 1.83
CA TYR A 122 -39.76 30.05 1.76
C TYR A 122 -39.67 30.53 0.31
N GLN A 123 -40.80 30.53 -0.39
CA GLN A 123 -40.88 30.97 -1.80
C GLN A 123 -40.78 32.49 -1.99
N ALA A 124 -40.98 33.28 -0.92
CA ALA A 124 -40.98 34.75 -0.96
C ALA A 124 -39.60 35.37 -1.28
N GLY A 125 -38.51 34.64 -1.03
CA GLY A 125 -37.16 35.12 -1.27
C GLY A 125 -36.58 34.80 -2.65
N GLY A 126 -37.34 34.12 -3.52
CA GLY A 126 -36.94 33.78 -4.89
C GLY A 126 -35.57 33.10 -4.99
N ASP A 127 -34.83 33.41 -6.07
CA ASP A 127 -33.52 32.80 -6.36
C ASP A 127 -32.42 33.20 -5.37
N GLN A 128 -32.53 34.35 -4.70
CA GLN A 128 -31.52 34.81 -3.74
C GLN A 128 -31.43 33.91 -2.51
N VAL A 129 -32.58 33.47 -1.97
CA VAL A 129 -32.60 32.56 -0.82
C VAL A 129 -32.07 31.18 -1.21
N LEU A 130 -32.34 30.73 -2.44
CA LEU A 130 -31.77 29.48 -2.96
C LEU A 130 -30.24 29.56 -3.05
N GLN A 131 -29.70 30.66 -3.55
CA GLN A 131 -28.25 30.88 -3.62
C GLN A 131 -27.62 30.91 -2.23
N LEU A 132 -28.22 31.63 -1.27
CA LEU A 132 -27.74 31.65 0.11
C LEU A 132 -27.80 30.26 0.77
N ALA A 133 -28.88 29.51 0.53
CA ALA A 133 -29.03 28.16 1.03
C ALA A 133 -27.96 27.23 0.45
N LEU A 134 -27.65 27.36 -0.85
CA LEU A 134 -26.57 26.60 -1.50
C LEU A 134 -25.21 26.96 -0.92
N VAL A 135 -24.90 28.25 -0.72
CA VAL A 135 -23.64 28.69 -0.11
C VAL A 135 -23.50 28.14 1.31
N LEU A 136 -24.56 28.20 2.12
CA LEU A 136 -24.57 27.61 3.45
C LEU A 136 -24.41 26.08 3.39
N GLY A 137 -25.10 25.40 2.48
CA GLY A 137 -24.99 23.96 2.30
C GLY A 137 -23.60 23.50 1.87
N VAL A 138 -22.91 24.30 1.04
CA VAL A 138 -21.51 24.08 0.67
C VAL A 138 -20.59 24.29 1.87
N GLY A 139 -20.77 25.38 2.63
CA GLY A 139 -19.99 25.66 3.83
C GLY A 139 -20.12 24.56 4.89
N ILE A 140 -21.35 24.09 5.12
CA ILE A 140 -21.65 22.95 6.00
C ILE A 140 -20.99 21.68 5.48
N GLY A 141 -21.09 21.41 4.17
CA GLY A 141 -20.47 20.24 3.54
C GLY A 141 -18.95 20.23 3.71
N ILE A 142 -18.29 21.35 3.43
CA ILE A 142 -16.85 21.51 3.59
C ILE A 142 -16.45 21.33 5.06
N TYR A 143 -17.21 21.93 6.00
CA TYR A 143 -16.92 21.81 7.43
C TYR A 143 -17.00 20.37 7.93
N PHE A 144 -18.09 19.66 7.60
CA PHE A 144 -18.27 18.27 8.02
C PHE A 144 -17.25 17.33 7.36
N LEU A 145 -16.95 17.53 6.08
CA LEU A 145 -15.97 16.70 5.37
C LEU A 145 -14.54 16.97 5.85
N ASN A 146 -14.19 18.23 6.10
CA ASN A 146 -12.91 18.59 6.71
C ASN A 146 -12.76 17.99 8.12
N ARG A 147 -13.81 18.03 8.93
CA ARG A 147 -13.81 17.44 10.27
C ARG A 147 -13.57 15.94 10.25
N LYS A 148 -14.04 15.23 9.22
CA LYS A 148 -13.88 13.78 9.07
C LYS A 148 -12.51 13.38 8.50
N GLU A 149 -12.04 14.07 7.46
CA GLU A 149 -10.84 13.67 6.71
C GLU A 149 -9.55 14.41 7.13
N GLY A 150 -9.67 15.57 7.75
CA GLY A 150 -8.55 16.48 8.02
C GLY A 150 -7.92 17.10 6.76
N LYS A 151 -8.49 16.86 5.57
CA LYS A 151 -7.94 17.29 4.26
C LYS A 151 -8.84 18.34 3.60
N PHE A 152 -8.63 19.61 3.95
CA PHE A 152 -9.42 20.73 3.43
C PHE A 152 -9.51 20.76 1.90
N GLY A 153 -8.40 20.57 1.18
CA GLY A 153 -8.40 20.66 -0.29
C GLY A 153 -9.25 19.60 -0.98
N ARG A 154 -9.27 18.37 -0.44
CA ARG A 154 -10.14 17.30 -0.96
C ARG A 154 -11.60 17.57 -0.65
N ALA A 155 -11.88 18.05 0.57
CA ALA A 155 -13.23 18.42 0.98
C ALA A 155 -13.84 19.49 0.06
N VAL A 156 -13.07 20.53 -0.28
CA VAL A 156 -13.50 21.58 -1.21
C VAL A 156 -13.72 21.03 -2.62
N LEU A 157 -12.82 20.19 -3.12
CA LEU A 157 -12.96 19.60 -4.46
C LEU A 157 -14.19 18.70 -4.57
N LEU A 158 -14.41 17.82 -3.60
CA LEU A 158 -15.55 16.89 -3.61
C LEU A 158 -16.89 17.62 -3.47
N THR A 159 -16.96 18.65 -2.63
CA THR A 159 -18.17 19.46 -2.47
C THR A 159 -18.46 20.32 -3.70
N LEU A 160 -17.45 20.90 -4.34
CA LEU A 160 -17.61 21.61 -5.62
C LEU A 160 -18.05 20.67 -6.74
N LEU A 161 -17.42 19.50 -6.85
CA LEU A 161 -17.81 18.49 -7.84
C LEU A 161 -19.25 18.05 -7.62
N GLY A 162 -19.63 17.77 -6.38
CA GLY A 162 -20.99 17.43 -5.98
C GLY A 162 -22.01 18.52 -6.31
N LEU A 163 -21.65 19.79 -6.10
CA LEU A 163 -22.51 20.92 -6.43
C LEU A 163 -22.71 21.05 -7.95
N ILE A 164 -21.65 20.96 -8.75
CA ILE A 164 -21.74 21.04 -10.21
C ILE A 164 -22.60 19.90 -10.75
N VAL A 165 -22.30 18.67 -10.33
CA VAL A 165 -23.05 17.48 -10.76
C VAL A 165 -24.51 17.56 -10.29
N GLY A 166 -24.75 18.02 -9.06
CA GLY A 166 -26.08 18.17 -8.48
C GLY A 166 -26.93 19.19 -9.21
N LEU A 167 -26.39 20.36 -9.55
CA LEU A 167 -27.13 21.40 -10.25
C LEU A 167 -27.42 21.04 -11.71
N ILE A 168 -26.45 20.43 -12.41
CA ILE A 168 -26.65 19.98 -13.79
C ILE A 168 -27.72 18.87 -13.84
N THR A 169 -27.53 17.84 -13.02
CA THR A 169 -28.47 16.70 -12.96
C THR A 169 -29.84 17.17 -12.48
N GLY A 170 -29.88 18.03 -11.46
CA GLY A 170 -31.11 18.60 -10.91
C GLY A 170 -31.85 19.47 -11.91
N GLY A 171 -31.15 20.29 -12.68
CA GLY A 171 -31.74 21.09 -13.74
C GLY A 171 -32.31 20.25 -14.88
N LEU A 172 -31.58 19.21 -15.32
CA LEU A 172 -32.05 18.30 -16.36
C LEU A 172 -33.28 17.51 -15.91
N VAL A 173 -33.24 16.93 -14.72
CA VAL A 173 -34.37 16.17 -14.16
C VAL A 173 -35.56 17.10 -13.91
N ALA A 174 -35.34 18.31 -13.37
CA ALA A 174 -36.40 19.30 -13.20
C ALA A 174 -37.06 19.67 -14.53
N GLY A 175 -36.26 19.92 -15.58
CA GLY A 175 -36.79 20.26 -16.90
C GLY A 175 -37.67 19.18 -17.52
N LEU A 176 -37.46 17.91 -17.16
CA LEU A 176 -38.26 16.78 -17.64
C LEU A 176 -39.47 16.47 -16.74
N LEU A 177 -39.31 16.54 -15.41
CA LEU A 177 -40.33 16.13 -14.45
C LEU A 177 -41.27 17.26 -14.01
N VAL A 178 -40.79 18.50 -13.89
CA VAL A 178 -41.62 19.64 -13.42
C VAL A 178 -42.80 19.90 -14.36
N PRO A 179 -42.66 19.85 -15.70
CA PRO A 179 -43.80 19.99 -16.60
C PRO A 179 -44.85 18.87 -16.46
N GLN A 180 -44.44 17.69 -15.97
CA GLN A 180 -45.33 16.54 -15.77
C GLN A 180 -46.01 16.56 -14.39
N MET A 181 -45.44 17.27 -13.42
CA MET A 181 -45.92 17.39 -12.04
C MET A 181 -46.71 18.69 -11.85
N THR A 182 -47.87 18.81 -12.49
CA THR A 182 -48.76 19.98 -12.37
C THR A 182 -49.40 20.15 -10.99
N PHE A 183 -49.28 19.17 -10.10
CA PHE A 183 -49.84 19.18 -8.75
C PHE A 183 -48.95 19.88 -7.70
N ILE A 184 -47.68 20.13 -8.00
CA ILE A 184 -46.72 20.73 -7.08
C ILE A 184 -46.20 22.03 -7.71
N SER A 185 -46.55 23.18 -7.14
CA SER A 185 -46.07 24.51 -7.57
C SER A 185 -44.60 24.75 -7.21
N MET A 186 -43.71 23.81 -7.53
CA MET A 186 -42.27 23.94 -7.36
C MET A 186 -41.63 24.47 -8.64
N THR A 187 -40.71 25.42 -8.49
CA THR A 187 -39.90 25.89 -9.63
C THR A 187 -38.79 24.89 -9.94
N ALA A 188 -38.32 24.89 -11.19
CA ALA A 188 -37.20 24.03 -11.60
C ALA A 188 -35.93 24.28 -10.76
N ASN A 189 -35.68 25.52 -10.36
CA ASN A 189 -34.55 25.91 -9.51
C ASN A 189 -34.66 25.33 -8.09
N GLN A 190 -35.86 25.34 -7.50
CA GLN A 190 -36.11 24.73 -6.19
C GLN A 190 -35.85 23.23 -6.22
N PHE A 191 -36.36 22.54 -7.24
CA PHE A 191 -36.13 21.09 -7.40
C PHE A 191 -34.64 20.77 -7.54
N SER A 192 -33.93 21.52 -8.38
CA SER A 192 -32.48 21.34 -8.57
C SER A 192 -31.68 21.58 -7.28
N THR A 193 -32.08 22.56 -6.48
CA THR A 193 -31.43 22.89 -5.20
C THR A 193 -31.64 21.78 -4.17
N VAL A 194 -32.86 21.25 -4.07
CA VAL A 194 -33.17 20.10 -3.19
C VAL A 194 -32.39 18.86 -3.61
N LEU A 195 -32.33 18.55 -4.91
CA LEU A 195 -31.55 17.42 -5.40
C LEU A 195 -30.06 17.59 -5.09
N THR A 196 -29.54 18.82 -5.23
CA THR A 196 -28.15 19.14 -4.90
C THR A 196 -27.86 18.92 -3.40
N PHE A 197 -28.78 19.29 -2.50
CA PHE A 197 -28.62 19.00 -1.08
C PHE A 197 -28.63 17.50 -0.76
N ILE A 198 -29.45 16.71 -1.45
CA ILE A 198 -29.44 15.24 -1.30
C ILE A 198 -28.08 14.68 -1.75
N LEU A 199 -27.54 15.18 -2.86
CA LEU A 199 -26.25 14.75 -3.39
C LEU A 199 -25.09 15.15 -2.45
N LEU A 200 -25.10 16.38 -1.95
CA LEU A 200 -24.13 16.86 -0.95
C LEU A 200 -24.25 16.11 0.38
N TRP A 201 -25.46 15.75 0.81
CA TRP A 201 -25.67 14.88 1.97
C TRP A 201 -25.04 13.51 1.75
N LEU A 202 -25.22 12.92 0.56
CA LEU A 202 -24.66 11.61 0.23
C LEU A 202 -23.13 11.66 0.17
N ILE A 203 -22.56 12.70 -0.44
CA ILE A 203 -21.10 12.94 -0.48
C ILE A 203 -20.57 13.13 0.94
N SER A 204 -21.19 13.99 1.75
CA SER A 204 -20.74 14.24 3.12
C SER A 204 -20.91 13.06 4.08
N SER A 205 -21.82 12.14 3.77
CA SER A 205 -22.12 10.97 4.60
C SER A 205 -21.29 9.74 4.22
N PHE A 206 -21.06 9.50 2.92
CA PHE A 206 -20.49 8.25 2.44
C PHE A 206 -19.09 8.37 1.83
N LEU A 207 -18.64 9.57 1.46
CA LEU A 207 -17.30 9.79 0.90
C LEU A 207 -16.29 10.20 1.99
N ARG A 208 -15.04 9.75 1.77
CA ARG A 208 -13.85 9.93 2.61
C ARG A 208 -12.68 10.55 1.83
#